data_AF-A0A7C4ZXZ7-F1
#
_entry.id   AF-A0A7C4ZXZ7-F1
#
_cell.length_a   1.000
_cell.length_b   1.000
_cell.length_c   1.000
_cell.angle_alpha   90.00
_cell.angle_beta   90.00
_cell.angle_gamma   90.00
#
_symmetry.space_group_name_H-M   'P 1'
#
loop_
_entity.id
_entity.type
_entity.pdbx_description
1 polymer ?
#
loop_
_entity_poly.entity_id
_entity_poly.type
_entity_poly.pdbx_seq_one_letter_code
_entity_poly.pdbx_strand_id
1 'polypeptide(L)'
;MKEMSEPQQKEEVEALKARIAELEAENEKLKTTMTEATKTLTAYVEKEKEAAIKSILEKTILSEDELEKLDLSQLRLVQKGIDSVKGTVKNVRSAGATTSEDENRLTVGCLYHKKE
;
A
#
# COMPACT_ATOMS: atom_id res chain seq x y z
N MET A 1 -39.26 -62.02 -5.42
CA MET A 1 -37.87 -61.62 -5.11
C MET A 1 -37.12 -62.88 -4.75
N LYS A 2 -35.94 -63.13 -5.33
CA LYS A 2 -35.12 -64.28 -4.95
C LYS A 2 -34.38 -63.88 -3.68
N GLU A 3 -34.72 -64.46 -2.53
CA GLU A 3 -33.99 -64.23 -1.29
C GLU A 3 -32.57 -64.81 -1.45
N MET A 4 -31.55 -63.98 -1.22
CA MET A 4 -30.16 -64.44 -1.19
C MET A 4 -29.94 -65.34 0.01
N SER A 5 -29.20 -66.43 -0.18
CA SER A 5 -28.89 -67.35 0.90
C SER A 5 -27.91 -66.73 1.90
N GLU A 6 -27.97 -67.13 3.17
CA GLU A 6 -27.05 -66.65 4.23
C GLU A 6 -25.55 -66.63 3.86
N PRO A 7 -24.97 -67.65 3.17
CA PRO A 7 -23.57 -67.57 2.75
C PRO A 7 -23.31 -66.49 1.71
N GLN A 8 -24.24 -66.26 0.77
CA GLN A 8 -24.12 -65.20 -0.23
C GLN A 8 -24.17 -63.81 0.41
N GLN A 9 -25.02 -63.62 1.42
CA GLN A 9 -25.08 -62.37 2.18
C GLN A 9 -23.79 -62.10 2.95
N LYS A 10 -23.15 -63.14 3.50
CA LYS A 10 -21.86 -62.98 4.22
C LYS A 10 -20.72 -62.58 3.28
N GLU A 11 -20.61 -63.22 2.12
CA GLU A 11 -19.61 -62.88 1.11
C GLU A 11 -19.77 -61.44 0.61
N GLU A 12 -21.01 -60.99 0.38
CA GLU A 12 -21.29 -59.62 -0.06
C GLU A 12 -20.93 -58.58 1.02
N VAL A 13 -21.20 -58.88 2.29
CA VAL A 13 -20.80 -58.02 3.42
C VAL A 13 -19.29 -57.92 3.55
N GLU A 14 -18.54 -59.01 3.35
CA GLU A 14 -17.07 -58.97 3.37
C GLU A 14 -16.50 -58.18 2.18
N ALA A 15 -17.07 -58.36 0.99
CA ALA A 15 -16.69 -57.57 -0.20
C ALA A 15 -16.95 -56.07 0.00
N LEU A 16 -18.08 -55.70 0.61
CA LEU A 16 -18.39 -54.31 0.95
C LEU A 16 -17.43 -53.73 1.98
N LYS A 17 -17.05 -54.51 3.00
CA LYS A 17 -16.05 -54.07 4.00
C LYS A 17 -14.68 -53.83 3.36
N ALA A 18 -14.23 -54.71 2.47
CA ALA A 18 -12.98 -54.52 1.74
C ALA A 18 -13.02 -53.23 0.90
N ARG A 19 -14.14 -52.98 0.21
CA ARG A 19 -14.32 -51.77 -0.59
C ARG A 19 -14.38 -50.50 0.24
N ILE A 20 -14.98 -50.53 1.43
CA ILE A 20 -14.97 -49.40 2.37
C ILE A 20 -13.53 -49.09 2.80
N ALA A 21 -12.75 -50.11 3.17
CA ALA A 21 -11.35 -49.92 3.58
C ALA A 21 -10.49 -49.33 2.45
N GLU A 22 -10.69 -49.78 1.20
CA GLU A 22 -10.02 -49.21 0.04
C GLU A 22 -10.38 -47.74 -0.18
N LEU A 23 -11.67 -47.40 -0.11
CA LEU A 23 -12.16 -46.03 -0.26
C LEU A 23 -11.69 -45.11 0.87
N GLU A 24 -11.57 -45.62 2.10
CA GLU A 24 -11.00 -44.88 3.23
C GLU A 24 -9.51 -44.58 3.00
N ALA A 25 -8.74 -45.58 2.55
CA ALA A 25 -7.33 -45.39 2.22
C ALA A 25 -7.12 -44.38 1.07
N GLU A 26 -7.96 -44.46 0.02
CA GLU A 26 -7.93 -43.51 -1.09
C GLU A 26 -8.29 -42.08 -0.63
N ASN A 27 -9.32 -41.94 0.21
CA ASN A 27 -9.70 -40.64 0.78
C ASN A 27 -8.59 -40.01 1.61
N GLU A 28 -7.88 -40.78 2.43
CA GLU A 28 -6.74 -40.27 3.19
C GLU A 28 -5.61 -39.82 2.27
N LYS A 29 -5.31 -40.58 1.20
CA LYS A 29 -4.33 -40.19 0.19
C LYS A 29 -4.74 -38.92 -0.58
N LEU A 30 -6.02 -38.75 -0.86
CA LEU A 30 -6.53 -37.53 -1.50
C LEU A 30 -6.40 -36.32 -0.57
N LYS A 31 -6.71 -36.47 0.73
CA LYS A 31 -6.53 -35.40 1.72
C LYS A 31 -5.07 -34.96 1.81
N THR A 32 -4.12 -35.89 1.91
CA THR A 32 -2.69 -35.54 1.97
C THR A 32 -2.26 -34.80 0.72
N THR A 33 -2.60 -35.31 -0.46
CA THR A 33 -2.29 -34.65 -1.74
C THR A 33 -2.89 -33.25 -1.82
N MET A 34 -4.13 -33.06 -1.35
CA MET A 34 -4.79 -31.76 -1.34
C MET A 34 -4.07 -30.77 -0.41
N THR A 35 -3.63 -31.22 0.77
CA THR A 35 -2.87 -30.37 1.70
C THR A 35 -1.52 -29.93 1.12
N GLU A 36 -0.82 -30.83 0.42
CA GLU A 36 0.44 -30.52 -0.26
C GLU A 36 0.23 -29.52 -1.39
N ALA A 37 -0.74 -29.78 -2.28
CA ALA A 37 -1.08 -28.86 -3.36
C ALA A 37 -1.45 -27.47 -2.84
N THR A 38 -2.21 -27.41 -1.74
CA THR A 38 -2.58 -26.14 -1.09
C THR A 38 -1.34 -25.40 -0.57
N LYS A 39 -0.42 -26.09 0.10
CA LYS A 39 0.84 -25.49 0.59
C LYS A 39 1.68 -24.94 -0.57
N THR A 40 1.82 -25.71 -1.66
CA THR A 40 2.56 -25.27 -2.84
C THR A 40 1.93 -24.04 -3.48
N LEU A 41 0.60 -24.03 -3.62
CA LEU A 41 -0.10 -22.89 -4.19
C LEU A 41 0.04 -21.64 -3.32
N THR A 42 -0.08 -21.76 -2.00
CA THR A 42 0.11 -20.65 -1.06
C THR A 42 1.51 -20.06 -1.19
N ALA A 43 2.55 -20.90 -1.20
CA ALA A 43 3.93 -20.46 -1.35
C ALA A 43 4.18 -19.76 -2.70
N TYR A 44 3.57 -20.25 -3.79
CA TYR A 44 3.65 -19.60 -5.09
C TYR A 44 3.00 -18.21 -5.06
N VAL A 45 1.79 -18.10 -4.49
CA VAL A 45 1.08 -16.83 -4.37
C VAL A 45 1.85 -15.82 -3.51
N GLU A 46 2.46 -16.24 -2.41
CA GLU A 46 3.28 -15.37 -1.57
C GLU A 46 4.49 -14.84 -2.33
N LYS A 47 5.20 -15.71 -3.07
CA LYS A 47 6.36 -15.32 -3.89
C LYS A 47 5.98 -14.33 -5.00
N GLU A 48 4.87 -14.55 -5.69
CA GLU A 48 4.39 -13.63 -6.73
C GLU A 48 3.98 -12.28 -6.13
N LYS A 49 3.34 -12.27 -4.95
CA LYS A 49 3.02 -11.03 -4.23
C LYS A 49 4.28 -10.25 -3.86
N GLU A 50 5.30 -10.91 -3.32
CA GLU A 50 6.57 -10.27 -2.98
C GLU A 50 7.26 -9.68 -4.22
N ALA A 51 7.29 -10.43 -5.32
CA ALA A 51 7.87 -9.96 -6.59
C ALA A 51 7.11 -8.73 -7.15
N ALA A 52 5.78 -8.75 -7.09
CA ALA A 52 4.94 -7.64 -7.52
C ALA A 52 5.17 -6.40 -6.65
N ILE A 53 5.19 -6.54 -5.32
CA ILE A 53 5.47 -5.45 -4.38
C ILE A 53 6.85 -4.85 -4.67
N LYS A 54 7.88 -5.71 -4.85
CA LYS A 54 9.23 -5.25 -5.16
C LYS A 54 9.27 -4.45 -6.47
N SER A 55 8.62 -4.93 -7.53
CA SER A 55 8.57 -4.24 -8.82
C SER A 55 7.85 -2.88 -8.72
N ILE A 56 6.79 -2.78 -7.91
CA ILE A 56 6.12 -1.50 -7.65
C ILE A 56 7.07 -0.56 -6.90
N LEU A 57 7.70 -1.03 -5.82
CA LEU A 57 8.62 -0.20 -5.02
C LEU A 57 9.77 0.34 -5.88
N GLU A 58 10.40 -0.50 -6.69
CA GLU A 58 11.47 -0.11 -7.63
C GLU A 58 11.02 0.98 -8.62
N LYS A 59 9.75 1.01 -9.02
CA LYS A 59 9.21 2.02 -9.94
C LYS A 59 8.69 3.28 -9.25
N THR A 60 8.34 3.19 -7.97
CA THR A 60 7.76 4.30 -7.20
C THR A 60 8.78 5.11 -6.40
N ILE A 61 9.96 4.55 -6.13
CA ILE A 61 11.05 5.27 -5.49
C ILE A 61 11.84 5.96 -6.60
N LEU A 62 11.44 7.17 -6.93
CA LEU A 62 12.26 8.07 -7.74
C LEU A 62 13.41 8.57 -6.86
N SER A 63 14.65 8.42 -7.33
CA SER A 63 15.80 9.06 -6.70
C SER A 63 15.68 10.59 -6.77
N GLU A 64 16.36 11.31 -5.87
CA GLU A 64 16.39 12.78 -5.87
C GLU A 64 16.82 13.32 -7.26
N ASP A 65 17.80 12.67 -7.90
CA ASP A 65 18.27 12.97 -9.25
C ASP A 65 17.21 12.73 -10.34
N GLU A 66 16.33 11.74 -10.19
CA GLU A 66 15.21 11.49 -11.11
C GLU A 66 14.07 12.49 -10.88
N LEU A 67 13.84 12.86 -9.62
CA LEU A 67 12.89 13.89 -9.24
C LEU A 67 13.28 15.26 -9.80
N GLU A 68 14.57 15.58 -9.80
CA GLU A 68 15.10 16.85 -10.31
C GLU A 68 15.01 16.97 -11.84
N LYS A 69 15.04 15.82 -12.55
CA LYS A 69 14.84 15.72 -14.00
C LYS A 69 13.37 15.78 -14.43
N LEU A 70 12.45 15.44 -13.54
CA LEU A 70 11.02 15.61 -13.81
C LEU A 70 10.71 17.11 -13.80
N ASP A 71 10.26 17.65 -14.93
CA ASP A 71 9.85 19.05 -15.03
C ASP A 71 8.51 19.28 -14.31
N LEU A 72 8.57 19.29 -12.97
CA LEU A 72 7.43 19.49 -12.09
C LEU A 72 7.22 21.00 -11.88
N SER A 73 6.77 21.65 -12.94
CA SER A 73 6.48 23.09 -13.00
C SER A 73 5.64 23.61 -11.82
N GLN A 74 4.69 22.81 -11.32
CA GLN A 74 3.88 23.14 -10.14
C GLN A 74 4.68 23.16 -8.83
N LEU A 75 5.59 22.19 -8.62
CA LEU A 75 6.47 22.13 -7.44
C LEU A 75 7.50 23.27 -7.46
N ARG A 76 8.04 23.61 -8.63
CA ARG A 76 8.91 24.79 -8.82
C ARG A 76 8.20 26.09 -8.44
N LEU A 77 6.90 26.20 -8.74
CA LEU A 77 6.10 27.37 -8.37
C LEU A 77 5.91 27.48 -6.85
N VAL A 78 5.66 26.35 -6.17
CA VAL A 78 5.58 26.28 -4.71
C VAL A 78 6.91 26.64 -4.07
N GLN A 79 8.03 26.12 -4.57
CA GLN A 79 9.37 26.44 -4.08
C GLN A 79 9.70 27.94 -4.23
N LYS A 80 9.42 28.54 -5.39
CA LYS A 80 9.55 29.99 -5.60
C LYS A 80 8.70 30.80 -4.62
N GLY A 81 7.48 30.34 -4.33
CA GLY A 81 6.61 30.94 -3.33
C GLY A 81 7.24 30.90 -1.93
N ILE A 82 7.76 29.75 -1.51
CA ILE A 82 8.45 29.58 -0.23
C ILE A 82 9.69 30.49 -0.13
N ASP A 83 10.52 30.55 -1.16
CA ASP A 83 11.73 31.36 -1.18
C ASP A 83 11.41 32.86 -1.15
N SER A 84 10.37 33.28 -1.86
CA SER A 84 9.85 34.65 -1.81
C SER A 84 9.39 35.03 -0.39
N VAL A 85 8.66 34.14 0.29
CA VAL A 85 8.23 34.35 1.68
C VAL A 85 9.44 34.34 2.63
N LYS A 86 10.38 33.40 2.50
CA LYS A 86 11.59 33.37 3.34
C LYS A 86 12.43 34.65 3.21
N GLY A 87 12.58 35.19 2.00
CA GLY A 87 13.24 36.47 1.77
C GLY A 87 12.48 37.65 2.38
N THR A 88 11.15 37.64 2.30
CA THR A 88 10.29 38.71 2.83
C THR A 88 10.23 38.71 4.36
N VAL A 89 10.22 37.54 5.00
CA VAL A 89 10.17 37.41 6.47
C VAL A 89 11.49 37.82 7.13
N LYS A 90 12.65 37.72 6.44
CA LYS A 90 13.93 38.24 6.94
C LYS A 90 13.93 39.76 7.19
N ASN A 91 13.05 40.51 6.52
CA ASN A 91 12.94 41.97 6.72
C ASN A 91 12.05 42.37 7.90
N VAL A 92 11.21 41.46 8.44
CA VAL A 92 10.31 41.80 9.55
C VAL A 92 11.05 41.81 10.89
N ARG A 93 12.06 40.94 11.08
CA ARG A 93 12.85 40.90 12.32
C ARG A 93 13.76 42.12 12.50
N SER A 94 14.10 42.81 11.41
CA SER A 94 14.93 44.03 11.43
C SER A 94 14.11 45.31 11.64
N ALA A 95 12.78 45.26 11.48
CA ALA A 95 11.90 46.42 11.61
C ALA A 95 11.67 46.87 13.07
N GLY A 96 12.22 46.16 14.05
CA GLY A 96 12.15 46.51 15.48
C GLY A 96 13.48 46.96 16.10
N ALA A 97 14.57 47.08 15.34
CA ALA A 97 15.91 47.29 15.87
C ALA A 97 16.58 48.60 15.41
N THR A 98 15.81 49.69 15.29
CA THR A 98 16.37 51.04 15.15
C THR A 98 15.64 52.00 16.09
N THR A 99 16.25 52.23 17.24
CA THR A 99 16.11 53.46 18.01
C THR A 99 16.75 54.60 17.21
N SER A 100 16.04 55.72 17.08
CA SER A 100 16.52 57.11 16.93
C SER A 100 15.80 57.85 15.81
N GLU A 101 14.96 58.79 16.23
CA GLU A 101 14.75 60.13 15.67
C GLU A 101 15.26 60.34 14.24
N ASP A 102 14.36 60.29 13.27
CA ASP A 102 14.17 61.36 12.29
C ASP A 102 12.97 61.05 11.39
N GLU A 103 12.45 62.14 10.84
CA GLU A 103 11.12 62.36 10.30
C GLU A 103 10.68 61.42 9.15
N ASN A 104 9.35 61.34 8.96
CA ASN A 104 8.61 60.66 7.88
C ASN A 104 8.36 59.14 8.02
N ARG A 105 7.60 58.76 9.05
CA ARG A 105 6.85 57.50 9.05
C ARG A 105 5.45 57.72 8.44
N LEU A 106 5.30 57.45 7.14
CA LEU A 106 3.98 57.27 6.52
C LEU A 106 3.32 56.05 7.17
N THR A 107 2.39 56.31 8.10
CA THR A 107 1.55 55.28 8.69
C THR A 107 0.24 55.16 7.91
N VAL A 108 -0.31 53.95 7.86
CA VAL A 108 -1.53 53.59 7.11
C VAL A 108 -2.76 54.41 7.54
N GLY A 109 -2.70 55.11 8.69
CA GLY A 109 -3.74 56.01 9.18
C GLY A 109 -3.85 57.36 8.44
N CYS A 110 -2.89 57.73 7.58
CA CYS A 110 -2.89 59.02 6.88
C CYS A 110 -3.74 59.05 5.60
N LEU A 111 -4.34 57.94 5.18
CA LEU A 111 -5.07 57.84 3.90
C LEU A 111 -6.51 58.39 3.90
N TYR A 112 -7.07 58.79 5.05
CA TYR A 112 -8.52 59.01 5.16
C TYR A 112 -8.96 60.40 5.63
N HIS A 113 -8.30 61.49 5.25
CA HIS A 113 -8.87 62.84 5.46
C HIS A 113 -8.88 63.64 4.15
N LYS A 114 -9.88 63.39 3.30
CA LYS A 114 -10.41 64.42 2.38
C LYS A 114 -11.65 65.03 3.04
N LYS A 115 -11.54 66.27 3.50
CA LYS A 115 -12.66 67.19 3.63
C LYS A 115 -12.35 68.36 2.71
N GLU A 116 -13.22 68.57 1.73
CA GLU A 116 -13.46 69.90 1.16
C GLU A 116 -14.20 70.75 2.19
#